data_AF-A0A4R3PS84-F1
#
_entry.id   AF-A0A4R3PS84-F1
#
_cell.length_a   1.000
_cell.length_b   1.000
_cell.length_c   1.000
_cell.angle_alpha   90.00
_cell.angle_beta   90.00
_cell.angle_gamma   90.00
#
_symmetry.space_group_name_H-M   'P 1'
#
loop_
_entity.id
_entity.type
_entity.pdbx_description
1 polymer ?
#
loop_
_entity_poly.entity_id
_entity_poly.type
_entity_poly.pdbx_seq_one_letter_code
_entity_poly.pdbx_strand_id
1 'polypeptide(L)' 'MSMTKQDLSSRHSQRKISEFFEVRIAPIAPMRVLENIRPYLISLIIYRKPPPILNGRIDWMTIGPF' A
#
# COMPACT_ATOMS: atom_id res chain seq x y z
N MET A 1 2.41 -20.90 -20.19
CA MET A 1 3.17 -20.42 -19.00
C MET A 1 2.33 -20.70 -17.76
N SER A 2 2.78 -21.59 -16.88
CA SER A 2 2.06 -21.91 -15.63
C SER A 2 2.43 -20.86 -14.58
N MET A 3 1.45 -20.10 -14.09
CA MET A 3 1.67 -19.14 -12.99
C MET A 3 1.89 -19.91 -11.70
N THR A 4 2.92 -19.53 -10.95
CA THR A 4 3.20 -20.16 -9.67
C THR A 4 2.10 -19.80 -8.66
N LYS A 5 1.89 -20.65 -7.63
CA LYS A 5 0.95 -20.33 -6.53
C LYS A 5 1.30 -19.01 -5.84
N GLN A 6 2.58 -18.63 -5.84
CA GLN A 6 3.05 -17.35 -5.31
C GLN A 6 2.57 -16.16 -6.15
N ASP A 7 2.57 -16.27 -7.48
CA ASP A 7 2.05 -15.22 -8.39
C ASP A 7 0.54 -15.01 -8.23
N LEU A 8 -0.22 -16.09 -7.96
CA LEU A 8 -1.66 -15.99 -7.73
C LEU A 8 -1.97 -15.34 -6.37
N SER A 9 -1.23 -15.72 -5.33
CA SER A 9 -1.37 -15.15 -3.99
C SER A 9 -1.00 -13.67 -3.94
N SER A 10 0.05 -13.27 -4.66
CA SER A 10 0.47 -11.86 -4.77
C SER A 10 -0.59 -11.02 -5.50
N ARG A 11 -1.11 -11.51 -6.64
CA ARG A 11 -2.18 -10.82 -7.39
C ARG A 11 -3.48 -10.68 -6.61
N HIS A 12 -3.86 -11.73 -5.87
CA HIS A 12 -5.07 -11.68 -5.02
C HIS A 12 -4.93 -10.65 -3.90
N SER A 13 -3.76 -10.61 -3.26
CA SER A 13 -3.45 -9.61 -2.23
C SER A 13 -3.45 -8.20 -2.81
N GLN A 14 -2.83 -8.00 -3.98
CA GLN A 14 -2.83 -6.72 -4.70
C GLN A 14 -4.24 -6.23 -5.05
N ARG A 15 -5.14 -7.13 -5.49
CA ARG A 15 -6.55 -6.77 -5.76
C ARG A 15 -7.26 -6.30 -4.51
N LYS A 16 -7.18 -7.05 -3.41
CA LYS A 16 -7.82 -6.68 -2.13
C LYS A 16 -7.33 -5.32 -1.61
N ILE A 17 -6.04 -5.05 -1.73
CA ILE A 17 -5.47 -3.76 -1.33
C ILE A 17 -6.03 -2.65 -2.23
N SER A 18 -6.04 -2.86 -3.54
CA SER A 18 -6.54 -1.85 -4.50
C SER A 18 -8.01 -1.52 -4.25
N GLU A 19 -8.85 -2.54 -4.04
CA GLU A 19 -10.27 -2.39 -3.71
C GLU A 19 -10.48 -1.64 -2.39
N PHE A 20 -9.71 -1.98 -1.35
CA PHE A 20 -9.75 -1.26 -0.08
C PHE A 20 -9.40 0.23 -0.26
N PHE A 21 -8.38 0.54 -1.07
CA PHE A 21 -8.00 1.93 -1.37
C PHE A 21 -9.13 2.70 -2.04
N GLU A 22 -9.76 2.13 -3.05
CA GLU A 22 -10.84 2.78 -3.79
C GLU A 22 -12.06 3.04 -2.91
N VAL A 23 -12.44 2.08 -2.06
CA VAL A 23 -13.66 2.19 -1.25
C VAL A 23 -13.45 3.05 0.01
N ARG A 24 -12.26 3.00 0.63
CA ARG A 24 -12.05 3.55 1.99
C ARG A 24 -11.13 4.75 2.04
N ILE A 25 -10.17 4.87 1.12
CA ILE A 25 -9.14 5.92 1.17
C ILE A 25 -9.43 7.00 0.14
N ALA A 26 -9.76 6.62 -1.10
CA ALA A 26 -10.04 7.58 -2.17
C ALA A 26 -11.13 8.62 -1.85
N PRO A 27 -12.22 8.28 -1.13
CA PRO A 27 -13.25 9.27 -0.80
C PRO A 27 -12.82 10.32 0.24
N ILE A 28 -11.76 10.05 1.02
CA ILE A 28 -11.34 10.90 2.16
C ILE A 28 -9.94 11.50 1.98
N ALA A 29 -9.23 11.11 0.93
CA ALA A 29 -7.86 11.53 0.67
C ALA A 29 -7.75 12.28 -0.67
N PRO A 30 -6.98 13.39 -0.72
CA PRO A 30 -6.66 14.04 -1.98
C PRO A 30 -5.93 13.10 -2.95
N MET A 31 -6.10 13.28 -4.26
CA MET A 31 -5.49 12.42 -5.28
C MET A 31 -3.97 12.25 -5.12
N ARG A 32 -3.25 13.33 -4.81
CA ARG A 32 -1.80 13.32 -4.55
C ARG A 32 -1.41 12.40 -3.39
N VAL A 33 -2.25 12.33 -2.35
CA VAL A 33 -2.06 11.44 -1.20
C VAL A 33 -2.22 9.98 -1.64
N LEU A 34 -3.20 9.68 -2.52
CA LEU A 34 -3.41 8.33 -3.05
C LEU A 34 -2.23 7.85 -3.89
N GLU A 35 -1.68 8.72 -4.74
CA GLU A 35 -0.51 8.44 -5.57
C GLU A 35 0.72 8.07 -4.75
N ASN A 36 0.88 8.67 -3.56
CA ASN A 36 2.00 8.40 -2.65
C ASN A 36 1.76 7.18 -1.75
N ILE A 37 0.57 7.03 -1.16
CA ILE A 37 0.29 5.94 -0.18
C ILE A 37 0.16 4.58 -0.86
N ARG A 38 -0.40 4.52 -2.07
CA ARG A 38 -0.62 3.25 -2.81
C ARG A 38 0.65 2.43 -3.03
N PRO A 39 1.73 2.95 -3.64
CA PRO A 39 2.98 2.20 -3.80
C PRO A 39 3.61 1.82 -2.45
N TYR A 40 3.48 2.69 -1.44
CA TYR A 40 3.99 2.40 -0.10
C TYR A 40 3.29 1.19 0.55
N LEU A 41 1.95 1.17 0.62
CA LEU A 41 1.23 0.04 1.23
C LEU A 41 1.44 -1.28 0.47
N ILE A 42 1.56 -1.23 -0.85
CA ILE A 42 1.94 -2.41 -1.66
C ILE A 42 3.33 -2.89 -1.27
N SER A 43 4.30 -1.98 -1.10
CA SER A 43 5.67 -2.33 -0.71
C SER A 43 5.75 -2.98 0.67
N LEU A 44 4.96 -2.53 1.65
CA LEU A 44 4.89 -3.14 2.98
C LEU A 44 4.46 -4.61 2.89
N ILE A 45 3.50 -4.91 2.02
CA ILE A 45 2.93 -6.25 1.90
C ILE A 45 3.84 -7.18 1.11
N ILE A 46 4.43 -6.70 0.01
CA ILE A 46 5.36 -7.49 -0.82
C ILE A 46 6.65 -7.78 -0.06
N TYR A 47 7.28 -6.75 0.51
CA TYR A 47 8.59 -6.87 1.13
C TYR A 47 8.55 -7.18 2.63
N ARG A 48 7.35 -7.24 3.22
CA ARG A 48 7.16 -7.39 4.68
C ARG A 48 8.01 -6.41 5.49
N LYS A 49 8.19 -5.20 4.95
CA LYS A 49 8.96 -4.15 5.61
C LYS A 49 8.13 -3.56 6.76
N PRO A 50 8.73 -3.24 7.91
CA PRO A 50 8.05 -2.46 8.93
C PRO A 50 7.76 -1.05 8.38
N PRO A 51 6.64 -0.42 8.79
CA PRO A 51 6.41 0.99 8.47
C PRO A 51 7.51 1.86 9.07
N PRO A 52 7.86 3.02 8.48
CA PRO A 52 8.77 3.95 9.10
C PRO A 52 8.08 4.49 10.36
N ILE A 53 8.75 4.36 11.50
CA ILE A 53 8.23 4.81 12.80
C ILE A 53 9.11 5.94 13.31
N LEU A 54 8.50 7.07 13.61
CA LEU A 54 9.10 8.21 14.29
C LEU A 54 8.30 8.50 15.56
N ASN A 55 8.96 8.49 16.72
CA ASN A 55 8.33 8.70 18.04
C ASN A 55 7.12 7.78 18.30
N GLY A 56 7.20 6.52 17.89
CA GLY A 56 6.13 5.53 18.08
C GLY A 56 4.91 5.71 17.17
N ARG A 57 4.97 6.62 16.18
CA ARG A 57 3.93 6.84 15.17
C ARG A 57 4.49 6.61 13.78
N ILE A 58 3.61 6.32 12.81
CA ILE A 58 4.02 6.21 11.41
C ILE A 58 4.58 7.57 10.97
N ASP A 59 5.80 7.54 10.44
CA ASP A 59 6.43 8.70 9.83
C ASP A 59 5.88 8.90 8.42
N TRP A 60 4.78 9.64 8.36
CA TRP A 60 4.11 10.01 7.13
C TRP A 60 4.99 10.87 6.21
N MET A 61 5.94 11.64 6.75
CA MET A 61 6.84 12.48 5.94
C MET A 61 7.79 11.64 5.08
N THR A 62 8.20 10.48 5.57
CA THR A 62 9.04 9.53 4.82
C THR A 62 8.26 8.82 3.69
N ILE A 63 6.93 8.75 3.79
CA ILE A 63 6.06 8.08 2.80
C ILE A 63 5.75 9.00 1.63
N GLY A 64 5.66 10.31 1.88
CA GLY A 64 5.55 11.34 0.87
C GLY A 64 5.07 12.66 1.49
N PRO A 65 5.47 13.82 0.95
CA PRO A 65 4.94 15.10 1.42
C PRO A 65 3.45 15.16 1.06
N PHE A 66 2.62 15.08 2.10
CA PHE A 66 1.16 15.22 2.02
C PHE A 66 0.75 16.68 1.89
#